data_AF-A0A821X0I1-F1
#
_entry.id   AF-A0A821X0I1-F1
#
_cell.length_a   1.000
_cell.length_b   1.000
_cell.length_c   1.000
_cell.angle_alpha   90.00
_cell.angle_beta   90.00
_cell.angle_gamma   90.00
#
_symmetry.space_group_name_H-M   'P 1'
#
loop_
_entity.id
_entity.type
_entity.pdbx_description
1 polymer ?
#
loop_
_entity_poly.entity_id
_entity_poly.type
_entity_poly.pdbx_seq_one_letter_code
_entity_poly.pdbx_strand_id
1 'polypeptide(L)' 'LIRAGVPVHFRPLLWQCLTKVETSNAKLKYIQLIKMASPCEKVIQRDITRTYPEHELFKEKHGLGQESLFNVIKVRT' A
#
# COMPACT_ATOMS: atom_id res chain seq x y z
N LEU A 1 26.34 -1.81 6.08
CA LEU A 1 25.27 -0.82 6.36
C LEU A 1 23.87 -1.44 6.30
N ILE A 2 23.39 -1.99 5.17
CA ILE A 2 22.06 -2.66 5.13
C ILE A 2 21.97 -3.85 6.11
N ARG A 3 23.07 -4.61 6.30
CA ARG A 3 23.15 -5.75 7.23
C ARG A 3 22.98 -5.38 8.72
N ALA A 4 23.13 -4.10 9.08
CA ALA A 4 22.92 -3.62 10.46
C ALA A 4 21.48 -3.12 10.70
N GLY A 5 20.61 -3.21 9.69
CA GLY A 5 19.26 -2.67 9.72
C GLY A 5 19.20 -1.23 9.18
N VAL A 6 18.03 -0.88 8.64
CA VAL A 6 17.74 0.47 8.13
C VAL A 6 16.89 1.21 9.16
N PRO A 7 17.29 2.41 9.61
CA PRO A 7 16.48 3.22 10.52
C PRO A 7 15.09 3.49 9.95
N VAL A 8 14.05 3.43 10.79
CA VAL A 8 12.65 3.42 10.36
C VAL A 8 12.28 4.62 9.48
N HIS A 9 12.75 5.82 9.82
CA HIS A 9 12.46 7.06 9.09
C HIS A 9 13.13 7.13 7.71
N PHE A 10 14.20 6.36 7.47
CA PHE A 10 14.87 6.32 6.16
C PHE A 10 14.33 5.23 5.24
N ARG A 11 13.60 4.24 5.76
CA ARG A 11 13.06 3.13 4.94
C ARG A 11 12.23 3.60 3.74
N PRO A 12 11.32 4.60 3.86
CA PRO A 12 10.49 5.04 2.74
C PRO A 12 11.32 5.59 1.56
N LEU A 13 12.36 6.38 1.85
CA LEU A 13 13.24 6.95 0.83
C LEU A 13 14.17 5.88 0.26
N LEU A 14 14.83 5.12 1.13
CA LEU A 14 15.81 4.13 0.70
C LEU A 14 15.19 3.06 -0.20
N TRP A 15 14.00 2.55 0.13
CA TRP A 15 13.32 1.54 -0.70
C TRP A 15 12.90 2.07 -2.07
N GLN A 16 12.49 3.34 -2.17
CA GLN A 16 12.21 3.98 -3.45
C GLN A 16 13.48 4.15 -4.30
N CYS A 17 14.60 4.55 -3.68
CA CYS A 17 15.89 4.64 -4.37
C CYS A 17 16.35 3.27 -4.90
N LEU A 18 16.20 2.21 -4.10
CA LEU A 18 16.61 0.85 -4.49
C LEU A 18 15.82 0.31 -5.68
N THR A 19 14.55 0.69 -5.81
CA THR A 19 13.68 0.26 -6.91
C THR A 19 13.76 1.17 -8.14
N LYS A 20 14.49 2.29 -8.06
CA LYS A 20 14.58 3.32 -9.11
C LYS A 20 13.21 3.80 -9.58
N VAL A 21 12.27 3.96 -8.65
CA VAL A 21 10.86 4.29 -8.96
C VAL A 21 10.70 5.64 -9.67
N GLU A 22 11.64 6.57 -9.52
CA GLU A 22 11.58 7.92 -10.11
C GLU A 22 11.49 7.93 -11.64
N THR A 23 12.05 6.92 -12.31
CA THR A 23 11.94 6.79 -13.78
C THR A 23 10.71 5.98 -14.23
N SER A 24 9.89 5.51 -13.29
CA SER A 24 8.73 4.66 -13.56
C SER A 24 7.46 5.46 -13.78
N ASN A 25 6.63 5.03 -14.73
CA ASN A 25 5.27 5.55 -14.91
C ASN A 25 4.24 4.95 -13.93
N ALA A 26 4.70 4.21 -12.90
CA ALA A 26 3.83 3.55 -11.93
C ALA A 26 2.86 4.51 -11.22
N LYS A 27 3.30 5.72 -10.87
CA LYS A 27 2.44 6.74 -10.24
C LYS A 27 1.25 7.12 -11.14
N LEU A 28 1.50 7.33 -12.43
CA LEU A 28 0.46 7.67 -13.40
C LEU A 28 -0.50 6.50 -13.65
N LYS A 29 0.03 5.28 -13.81
CA LYS A 29 -0.77 4.07 -13.95
C LYS A 29 -1.67 3.83 -12.74
N TYR A 30 -1.14 4.02 -11.54
CA TYR A 30 -1.90 3.88 -10.29
C TYR A 30 -3.15 4.78 -10.26
N ILE A 31 -3.00 6.06 -10.64
CA ILE A 31 -4.10 7.04 -10.70
C ILE A 31 -5.21 6.62 -11.67
N GLN A 32 -4.85 5.91 -12.75
CA GLN A 32 -5.81 5.38 -13.70
C GLN A 32 -6.49 4.12 -13.17
N LEU A 33 -5.71 3.18 -12.66
CA LEU A 33 -6.19 1.86 -12.21
C LEU A 33 -7.09 1.93 -10.98
N ILE A 34 -6.84 2.85 -10.05
CA ILE A 34 -7.65 2.98 -8.83
C ILE A 34 -9.13 3.28 -9.12
N LYS A 35 -9.41 3.93 -10.26
CA LYS A 35 -10.76 4.28 -10.71
C LYS A 35 -11.50 3.12 -11.37
N MET A 36 -10.78 2.05 -11.76
CA MET A 36 -11.36 0.88 -12.39
C MET A 36 -11.93 -0.07 -11.34
N ALA A 37 -12.96 -0.84 -11.67
CA ALA A 37 -13.46 -1.89 -10.78
C ALA A 37 -12.57 -3.14 -10.86
N SER A 38 -12.40 -3.85 -9.73
CA SER A 38 -11.72 -5.15 -9.69
C SER A 38 -12.69 -6.27 -9.26
N PRO A 39 -12.63 -7.48 -9.86
CA PRO A 39 -13.46 -8.60 -9.45
C PRO A 39 -13.18 -9.06 -8.00
N CYS A 40 -12.02 -8.70 -7.45
CA CYS A 40 -11.56 -9.14 -6.14
C CYS A 40 -12.00 -8.21 -4.98
N GLU A 41 -12.68 -7.10 -5.24
CA GLU A 41 -12.97 -6.06 -4.23
C GLU A 41 -13.63 -6.62 -2.95
N LYS A 42 -14.59 -7.54 -3.08
CA LYS A 42 -15.25 -8.17 -1.93
C LYS A 42 -14.29 -8.98 -1.07
N VAL A 43 -13.37 -9.72 -1.69
CA VAL A 43 -12.37 -10.54 -1.00
C VAL A 43 -11.36 -9.64 -0.31
N ILE A 44 -10.90 -8.59 -1.00
CA ILE A 44 -9.97 -7.59 -0.46
C ILE A 44 -10.57 -6.91 0.77
N GLN A 45 -11.84 -6.49 0.70
CA GLN A 45 -12.52 -5.82 1.80
C GLN A 45 -12.64 -6.71 3.05
N ARG A 46 -12.90 -8.01 2.87
CA ARG A 46 -12.94 -8.98 3.98
C ARG A 46 -11.56 -9.17 4.62
N ASP A 47 -10.49 -9.14 3.84
CA ASP A 47 -9.14 -9.37 4.35
C ASP A 47 -8.55 -8.15 5.04
N ILE A 48 -8.96 -6.94 4.64
CA ILE A 48 -8.49 -5.70 5.25
C ILE A 48 -8.96 -5.53 6.69
N THR A 49 -10.20 -5.90 6.99
CA THR A 49 -10.75 -5.76 8.36
C THR A 49 -10.01 -6.61 9.40
N ARG A 50 -9.28 -7.64 8.96
CA ARG A 50 -8.45 -8.53 9.79
C ARG A 50 -6.95 -8.29 9.64
N THR A 51 -6.52 -7.26 8.89
CA THR A 51 -5.10 -6.96 8.66
C THR A 51 -4.62 -5.88 9.64
N TYR A 52 -3.76 -6.27 10.59
CA TYR A 52 -3.26 -5.41 11.67
C TYR A 52 -4.36 -4.68 12.48
N PRO A 53 -5.38 -5.39 13.00
CA PRO A 53 -6.56 -4.77 13.60
C PRO A 53 -6.25 -3.89 14.82
N GLU A 54 -5.17 -4.16 15.55
CA GLU A 54 -4.77 -3.40 16.74
C GLU A 54 -3.82 -2.24 16.42
N HIS A 55 -3.38 -2.09 15.17
CA HIS A 55 -2.42 -1.05 14.80
C HIS A 55 -3.13 0.29 14.59
N GLU A 56 -2.60 1.36 15.17
CA GLU A 56 -3.21 2.71 15.14
C GLU A 56 -3.67 3.18 13.74
N LEU A 57 -2.88 2.89 12.71
CA LEU A 57 -3.22 3.23 11.32
C LEU A 57 -4.38 2.41 10.73
N PHE A 58 -4.64 1.20 11.23
CA PHE A 58 -5.57 0.23 10.63
C PHE A 58 -6.75 -0.16 11.53
N LYS A 59 -6.75 0.26 12.81
CA LYS A 59 -7.80 -0.09 13.78
C LYS A 59 -9.17 0.51 13.47
N GLU A 60 -9.21 1.66 12.80
CA GLU A 60 -10.47 2.30 12.42
C GLU A 60 -11.08 1.60 11.20
N LYS A 61 -12.27 1.02 11.39
CA LYS A 61 -13.03 0.38 10.32
C LYS A 61 -13.40 1.42 9.27
N HIS A 62 -13.05 1.16 8.01
CA HIS A 62 -13.18 2.13 6.91
C HIS A 62 -12.35 3.42 7.10
N GLY A 63 -11.37 3.41 8.01
CA GLY A 63 -10.43 4.53 8.18
C GLY A 63 -9.41 4.62 7.05
N LEU A 64 -8.64 5.72 7.06
CA LEU A 64 -7.70 6.07 5.97
C LEU A 64 -6.66 4.98 5.69
N GLY A 65 -6.13 4.29 6.71
CA GLY A 65 -5.17 3.22 6.50
C GLY A 65 -5.77 2.00 5.80
N GLN A 66 -7.00 1.62 6.16
CA GLN A 66 -7.72 0.53 5.51
C GLN A 66 -8.06 0.86 4.06
N GLU A 67 -8.52 2.09 3.79
CA GLU A 67 -8.79 2.55 2.42
C GLU A 67 -7.53 2.62 1.56
N SER A 68 -6.42 3.13 2.13
CA SER A 68 -5.13 3.18 1.44
C SER A 68 -4.62 1.79 1.08
N LEU A 69 -4.73 0.83 2.01
CA LEU A 69 -4.34 -0.56 1.77
C LEU A 69 -5.27 -1.24 0.74
N PHE A 70 -6.57 -0.96 0.79
CA PHE A 70 -7.54 -1.42 -0.21
C PHE A 70 -7.13 -1.00 -1.61
N ASN A 71 -6.83 0.29 -1.79
CA ASN A 71 -6.47 0.83 -3.09
C ASN A 71 -5.18 0.20 -3.65
N VAL A 72 -4.16 0.00 -2.81
CA VAL A 72 -2.91 -0.66 -3.23
C VAL A 72 -3.11 -2.12 -3.62
N ILE A 73 -3.96 -2.87 -2.92
CA ILE A 73 -4.24 -4.28 -3.25
C ILE A 73 -5.12 -4.37 -4.50
N LYS A 74 -6.15 -3.52 -4.59
CA LYS A 74 -7.11 -3.47 -5.69
C LYS A 74 -6.44 -3.26 -7.04
N VAL A 75 -5.51 -2.32 -7.15
CA VAL A 75 -4.83 -2.02 -8.44
C VAL A 75 -3.88 -3.13 -8.90
N ARG A 76 -3.58 -4.11 -8.04
CA ARG A 76 -2.70 -5.24 -8.34
C ARG A 76 -3.46 -6.42 -8.95
N THR A 77 -4.77 -6.52 -8.72
CA THR A 77 -5.65 -7.63 -9.08
C THR A 77 -6.57 -7.28 -10.23
#